data_AF-A0A1Q7K452-F1
#
_entry.id   AF-A0A1Q7K452-F1
#
_cell.length_a   1.000
_cell.length_b   1.000
_cell.length_c   1.000
_cell.angle_alpha   90.00
_cell.angle_beta   90.00
_cell.angle_gamma   90.00
#
_symmetry.space_group_name_H-M   'P 1'
#
loop_
_entity.id
_entity.type
_entity.pdbx_description
1 polymer ?
#
loop_
_entity_poly.entity_id
_entity_poly.type
_entity_poly.pdbx_seq_one_letter_code
_entity_poly.pdbx_strand_id
1 'polypeptide(L)'
;MGTALMINKETKEWAPVPRFLDAEQLTKDVTAITDAARGKSFSNFMMAMALLKNYHPFEGPKGLKLYDLFKKFDKTWALTKKSETKYGRTSPERTYEDAMKRRQSDPWNFLFIAGMWFQDLFNYDFRRTEMCIIPYATQQGEISFCAYNTGVGWRQIIENMHKNATVAEWYKNHGKHEIYAKGKTVNLQSFEHSLKIDAEDAARVRHLEHDIPVTAAEEDRARRKKAYEEQAKVRAIYEELVLKKPQPTVVQIGSVSDIAKAVPANFANAGKPVTIAPGNGNGHSNGNGAATKTDEKAAEAVARD
;
A
#
# COMPACT_ATOMS: atom_id res chain seq x y z
N MET A 1 -4.61 -14.36 16.11
CA MET A 1 -5.08 -14.39 17.51
C MET A 1 -5.69 -13.04 17.83
N GLY A 2 -6.87 -13.00 18.42
CA GLY A 2 -7.52 -11.73 18.80
C GLY A 2 -8.24 -11.85 20.13
N THR A 3 -8.38 -10.72 20.83
CA THR A 3 -9.10 -10.64 22.10
C THR A 3 -10.04 -9.45 22.09
N ALA A 4 -11.18 -9.60 22.77
CA ALA A 4 -12.12 -8.51 22.99
C ALA A 4 -11.84 -7.86 24.34
N LEU A 5 -11.83 -6.54 24.38
CA LEU A 5 -11.78 -5.73 25.60
C LEU A 5 -13.13 -5.06 25.81
N MET A 6 -13.62 -5.08 27.04
CA MET A 6 -14.74 -4.24 27.47
C MET A 6 -14.17 -2.92 27.99
N ILE A 7 -14.56 -1.79 27.41
CA ILE A 7 -14.01 -0.47 27.70
C ILE A 7 -15.13 0.52 28.01
N ASN A 8 -15.00 1.28 29.10
CA ASN A 8 -15.84 2.43 29.38
C ASN A 8 -15.29 3.68 28.67
N LYS A 9 -16.12 4.35 27.86
CA LYS A 9 -15.70 5.55 27.11
C LYS A 9 -15.44 6.76 28.00
N GLU A 10 -16.13 6.86 29.13
CA GLU A 10 -16.09 8.01 30.02
C GLU A 10 -14.97 7.83 31.05
N THR A 11 -15.00 6.72 31.79
CA THR A 11 -14.04 6.44 32.87
C THR A 11 -12.71 5.86 32.38
N LYS A 12 -12.65 5.40 31.11
CA LYS A 12 -11.50 4.69 30.51
C LYS A 12 -11.13 3.38 31.21
N GLU A 13 -11.96 2.90 32.12
CA GLU A 13 -11.81 1.57 32.72
C GLU A 13 -11.97 0.49 31.66
N TRP A 14 -11.14 -0.55 31.73
CA TRP A 14 -11.20 -1.65 30.79
C TRP A 14 -10.83 -2.98 31.44
N ALA A 15 -11.35 -4.07 30.87
CA ALA A 15 -10.94 -5.42 31.18
C ALA A 15 -11.08 -6.33 29.95
N PRO A 16 -10.20 -7.33 29.75
CA PRO A 16 -10.39 -8.35 28.73
C PRO A 16 -11.68 -9.14 28.99
N VAL A 17 -12.51 -9.30 27.96
CA VAL A 17 -13.79 -10.03 28.06
C VAL A 17 -13.59 -11.49 28.54
N PRO A 18 -12.60 -12.25 28.04
CA PRO A 18 -12.38 -13.62 28.48
C PRO A 18 -12.04 -13.75 29.98
N ARG A 19 -11.65 -12.65 30.64
CA ARG A 19 -11.30 -12.65 32.06
C ARG A 19 -12.55 -12.75 32.94
N PHE A 20 -13.63 -12.06 32.58
CA PHE A 20 -14.84 -12.01 33.40
C PHE A 20 -16.03 -12.73 32.78
N LEU A 21 -15.90 -13.22 31.54
CA LEU A 21 -16.94 -13.94 30.84
C LEU A 21 -16.32 -15.13 30.10
N ASP A 22 -16.71 -16.35 30.49
CA ASP A 22 -16.32 -17.56 29.77
C ASP A 22 -17.09 -17.64 28.44
N ALA A 23 -16.47 -17.13 27.38
CA ALA A 23 -17.06 -17.08 26.06
C ALA A 23 -17.20 -18.47 25.42
N GLU A 24 -16.33 -19.43 25.75
CA GLU A 24 -16.37 -20.76 25.16
C GLU A 24 -17.56 -21.54 25.73
N GLN A 25 -17.68 -21.59 27.05
CA GLN A 25 -18.79 -22.28 27.70
C GLN A 25 -20.12 -21.55 27.45
N LEU A 26 -20.13 -20.21 27.43
CA LEU A 26 -21.31 -19.44 27.06
C LEU A 26 -21.80 -19.80 25.64
N THR A 27 -20.89 -19.95 24.68
CA THR A 27 -21.25 -20.34 23.32
C THR A 27 -21.88 -21.73 23.28
N LYS A 28 -21.32 -22.71 24.02
CA LYS A 28 -21.91 -24.06 24.15
C LYS A 28 -23.30 -24.03 24.75
N ASP A 29 -23.49 -23.26 25.83
CA ASP A 29 -24.77 -23.12 26.52
C ASP A 29 -25.82 -22.45 25.60
N VAL A 30 -25.43 -21.39 24.89
CA VAL A 30 -26.24 -20.71 23.87
C VAL A 30 -26.68 -21.68 22.79
N THR A 31 -25.76 -22.47 22.22
CA THR A 31 -26.07 -23.46 21.18
C THR A 31 -27.10 -24.47 21.69
N ALA A 32 -26.90 -25.03 22.89
CA ALA A 32 -27.87 -25.97 23.47
C ALA A 32 -29.26 -25.35 23.68
N ILE A 33 -29.33 -24.07 24.09
CA ILE A 33 -30.60 -23.34 24.25
C ILE A 33 -31.29 -23.13 22.90
N THR A 34 -30.53 -22.76 21.87
CA THR A 34 -31.04 -22.56 20.52
C THR A 34 -31.51 -23.89 19.89
N ASP A 35 -30.73 -24.95 20.03
CA ASP A 35 -31.04 -26.29 19.51
C ASP A 35 -32.27 -26.92 20.19
N ALA A 36 -32.49 -26.61 21.47
CA ALA A 36 -33.69 -27.05 22.19
C ALA A 36 -34.99 -26.45 21.65
N ALA A 37 -34.92 -25.45 20.76
CA ALA A 37 -36.04 -24.84 20.02
C ALA A 37 -37.25 -24.48 20.90
N ARG A 38 -36.99 -24.04 22.14
CA ARG A 38 -38.04 -23.70 23.11
C ARG A 38 -38.68 -22.35 22.78
N GLY A 39 -39.84 -22.09 23.39
CA GLY A 39 -40.56 -20.83 23.23
C GLY A 39 -39.72 -19.62 23.68
N LYS A 40 -39.90 -18.49 22.99
CA LYS A 40 -39.10 -17.26 23.15
C LYS A 40 -38.83 -16.85 24.60
N SER A 41 -39.86 -16.83 25.45
CA SER A 41 -39.73 -16.42 26.85
C SER A 41 -38.83 -17.35 27.65
N PHE A 42 -38.96 -18.67 27.44
CA PHE A 42 -38.13 -19.66 28.12
C PHE A 42 -36.69 -19.62 27.62
N SER A 43 -36.49 -19.49 26.31
CA SER A 43 -35.15 -19.34 25.72
C SER A 43 -34.44 -18.09 26.21
N ASN A 44 -35.15 -16.95 26.32
CA ASN A 44 -34.59 -15.72 26.89
C ASN A 44 -34.20 -15.88 28.36
N PHE A 45 -35.02 -16.57 29.15
CA PHE A 45 -34.70 -16.87 30.56
C PHE A 45 -33.45 -17.75 30.66
N MET A 46 -33.41 -18.84 29.89
CA MET A 46 -32.25 -19.74 29.86
C MET A 46 -30.99 -19.01 29.39
N MET A 47 -31.11 -18.09 28.44
CA MET A 47 -29.99 -17.27 27.96
C MET A 47 -29.45 -16.34 29.06
N ALA A 48 -30.33 -15.74 29.86
CA ALA A 48 -29.92 -14.95 31.01
C ALA A 48 -29.22 -15.82 32.08
N MET A 49 -29.71 -17.04 32.32
CA MET A 49 -29.07 -18.00 33.22
C MET A 49 -27.71 -18.47 32.71
N ALA A 50 -27.56 -18.73 31.41
CA ALA A 50 -26.29 -19.06 30.79
C ALA A 50 -25.28 -17.91 30.91
N LEU A 51 -25.72 -16.67 30.72
CA LEU A 51 -24.87 -15.49 30.94
C LEU A 51 -24.39 -15.40 32.39
N LEU A 52 -25.29 -15.59 33.37
CA LEU A 52 -24.95 -15.57 34.78
C LEU A 52 -24.00 -16.70 35.19
N LYS A 53 -24.24 -17.91 34.68
CA LYS A 53 -23.39 -19.09 34.92
C LYS A 53 -21.95 -18.86 34.48
N ASN A 54 -21.75 -18.12 33.38
CA ASN A 54 -20.44 -17.91 32.77
C ASN A 54 -19.79 -16.56 33.15
N TYR A 55 -20.43 -15.77 34.01
CA TYR A 55 -19.96 -14.44 34.41
C TYR A 55 -19.25 -14.46 35.77
N HIS A 56 -18.02 -13.94 35.80
CA HIS A 56 -17.18 -13.80 36.99
C HIS A 56 -17.21 -12.33 37.47
N PRO A 57 -18.02 -11.99 38.49
CA PRO A 57 -18.31 -10.60 38.84
C PRO A 57 -17.09 -9.82 39.38
N PHE A 58 -16.14 -10.50 40.02
CA PHE A 58 -14.97 -9.86 40.64
C PHE A 58 -13.80 -9.64 39.67
N GLU A 59 -13.87 -10.20 38.47
CA GLU A 59 -12.80 -10.09 37.46
C GLU A 59 -13.12 -9.06 36.36
N GLY A 60 -14.31 -8.45 36.44
CA GLY A 60 -14.74 -7.41 35.52
C GLY A 60 -14.09 -6.04 35.80
N PRO A 61 -14.29 -5.07 34.89
CA PRO A 61 -13.93 -3.69 35.16
C PRO A 61 -14.73 -3.15 36.35
N LYS A 62 -14.11 -2.33 37.21
CA LYS A 62 -14.68 -1.88 38.50
C LYS A 62 -16.07 -1.23 38.39
N GLY A 63 -16.32 -0.49 37.31
CA GLY A 63 -17.62 0.14 37.07
C GLY A 63 -18.66 -0.72 36.35
N LEU A 64 -18.33 -1.94 35.90
CA LEU A 64 -19.24 -2.77 35.11
C LEU A 64 -20.24 -3.46 36.02
N LYS A 65 -21.47 -2.95 36.06
CA LYS A 65 -22.55 -3.57 36.83
C LYS A 65 -23.19 -4.71 36.04
N LEU A 66 -23.76 -5.69 36.76
CA LEU A 66 -24.51 -6.78 36.13
C LEU A 66 -25.68 -6.28 35.25
N TYR A 67 -26.31 -5.17 35.65
CA TYR A 67 -27.33 -4.51 34.83
C TYR A 67 -26.78 -4.02 33.48
N ASP A 68 -25.56 -3.50 33.45
CA ASP A 68 -24.92 -3.07 32.20
C ASP A 68 -24.61 -4.26 31.30
N LEU A 69 -24.23 -5.41 31.88
CA LEU A 69 -24.04 -6.66 31.14
C LEU A 69 -25.36 -7.16 30.52
N PHE A 70 -26.45 -7.19 31.28
CA PHE A 70 -27.77 -7.54 30.74
C PHE A 70 -28.25 -6.57 29.67
N LYS A 71 -28.06 -5.26 29.90
CA LYS A 71 -28.35 -4.22 28.91
C LYS A 71 -27.56 -4.44 27.63
N LYS A 72 -26.28 -4.82 27.73
CA LYS A 72 -25.43 -5.16 26.58
C LYS A 72 -25.94 -6.37 25.83
N PHE A 73 -26.29 -7.43 26.55
CA PHE A 73 -26.76 -8.66 25.95
C PHE A 73 -28.09 -8.45 25.22
N ASP A 74 -29.06 -7.78 25.85
CA ASP A 74 -30.33 -7.39 25.24
C ASP A 74 -30.14 -6.46 24.02
N LYS A 75 -29.18 -5.54 24.09
CA LYS A 75 -28.85 -4.62 22.99
C LYS A 75 -28.23 -5.31 21.78
N THR A 76 -27.49 -6.40 21.99
CA THR A 76 -26.82 -7.17 20.93
C THR A 76 -27.76 -8.23 20.32
N TRP A 77 -28.59 -8.86 21.15
CA TRP A 77 -29.44 -10.00 20.75
C TRP A 77 -30.92 -9.62 20.53
N ALA A 78 -31.30 -8.38 20.82
CA ALA A 78 -32.67 -7.87 20.69
C ALA A 78 -33.72 -8.75 21.41
N LEU A 79 -33.38 -9.26 22.59
CA LEU A 79 -34.19 -10.25 23.31
C LEU A 79 -35.54 -9.68 23.76
N THR A 80 -35.57 -8.40 24.13
CA THR A 80 -36.79 -7.69 24.53
C THR A 80 -37.47 -6.98 23.34
N LYS A 81 -38.81 -6.96 23.37
CA LYS A 81 -39.65 -6.32 22.33
C LYS A 81 -39.42 -4.81 22.17
N LYS A 82 -38.82 -4.15 23.16
CA LYS A 82 -38.55 -2.69 23.15
C LYS A 82 -37.08 -2.36 22.90
N SER A 83 -36.24 -3.34 22.59
CA SER A 83 -34.80 -3.13 22.37
C SER A 83 -34.54 -2.11 21.25
N GLU A 84 -35.28 -2.20 20.14
CA GLU A 84 -35.20 -1.27 19.00
C GLU A 84 -35.54 0.17 19.40
N THR A 85 -36.68 0.40 20.05
CA THR A 85 -37.11 1.74 20.43
C THR A 85 -36.27 2.31 21.58
N LYS A 86 -35.80 1.48 22.51
CA LYS A 86 -35.03 1.88 23.69
C LYS A 86 -33.58 2.20 23.34
N TYR A 87 -32.94 1.38 22.51
CA TYR A 87 -31.51 1.47 22.23
C TYR A 87 -31.21 2.02 20.84
N GLY A 88 -32.12 1.90 19.87
CA GLY A 88 -31.90 2.17 18.45
C GLY A 88 -31.75 0.87 17.66
N ARG A 89 -32.27 0.84 16.43
CA ARG A 89 -32.34 -0.35 15.57
C ARG A 89 -30.97 -0.87 15.16
N THR A 90 -30.88 -2.16 14.88
CA THR A 90 -29.70 -2.84 14.32
C THR A 90 -29.97 -3.51 12.97
N SER A 91 -31.21 -3.43 12.49
CA SER A 91 -31.62 -3.97 11.19
C SER A 91 -31.07 -3.11 10.04
N PRO A 92 -31.12 -3.58 8.77
CA PRO A 92 -30.66 -2.83 7.61
C PRO A 92 -31.28 -1.43 7.47
N GLU A 93 -32.48 -1.22 8.00
CA GLU A 93 -33.22 0.05 7.97
C GLU A 93 -32.77 1.05 9.06
N ARG A 94 -31.63 0.80 9.72
CA ARG A 94 -31.08 1.66 10.78
C ARG A 94 -30.78 3.08 10.26
N THR A 95 -31.30 4.10 10.94
CA THR A 95 -30.98 5.51 10.63
C THR A 95 -29.74 6.02 11.36
N TYR A 96 -29.29 7.22 10.99
CA TYR A 96 -28.22 7.92 11.71
C TYR A 96 -28.61 8.19 13.17
N GLU A 97 -29.86 8.57 13.46
CA GLU A 97 -30.30 8.81 14.84
C GLU A 97 -30.24 7.53 15.68
N ASP A 98 -30.62 6.38 15.11
CA ASP A 98 -30.52 5.08 15.78
C ASP A 98 -29.05 4.77 16.16
N ALA A 99 -28.11 5.04 15.25
CA ALA A 99 -26.69 4.83 15.51
C ALA A 99 -26.17 5.77 16.62
N MET A 100 -26.59 7.04 16.61
CA MET A 100 -26.21 8.02 17.64
C MET A 100 -26.81 7.69 19.00
N LYS A 101 -28.08 7.28 19.04
CA LYS A 101 -28.76 6.84 20.26
C LYS A 101 -28.06 5.65 20.91
N ARG A 102 -27.61 4.68 20.11
CA ARG A 102 -26.80 3.54 20.59
C ARG A 102 -25.45 3.97 21.15
N ARG A 103 -24.81 4.98 20.53
CA ARG A 103 -23.52 5.50 20.98
C ARG A 103 -23.65 6.36 22.24
N GLN A 104 -24.71 7.13 22.41
CA GLN A 104 -24.86 8.03 23.56
C GLN A 104 -25.39 7.31 24.81
N SER A 105 -26.30 6.35 24.65
CA SER A 105 -27.01 5.72 25.79
C SER A 105 -26.20 4.72 26.60
N ASP A 106 -24.99 4.36 26.16
CA ASP A 106 -24.26 3.21 26.66
C ASP A 106 -22.77 3.54 26.78
N PRO A 107 -22.24 3.69 28.01
CA PRO A 107 -20.86 4.12 28.23
C PRO A 107 -19.85 3.02 27.88
N TRP A 108 -20.26 1.75 27.89
CA TRP A 108 -19.41 0.60 27.62
C TRP A 108 -19.28 0.34 26.11
N ASN A 109 -18.16 -0.22 25.66
CA ASN A 109 -17.91 -0.63 24.28
C ASN A 109 -17.07 -1.91 24.25
N PHE A 110 -17.27 -2.72 23.21
CA PHE A 110 -16.35 -3.81 22.87
C PHE A 110 -15.29 -3.28 21.90
N LEU A 111 -14.02 -3.35 22.29
CA LEU A 111 -12.89 -3.14 21.40
C LEU A 111 -12.28 -4.50 21.07
N PHE A 112 -12.29 -4.87 19.80
CA PHE A 112 -11.63 -6.10 19.35
C PHE A 112 -10.21 -5.78 18.89
N ILE A 113 -9.23 -6.44 19.48
CA ILE A 113 -7.82 -6.34 19.10
C ILE A 113 -7.43 -7.66 18.48
N ALA A 114 -7.17 -7.66 17.18
CA ALA A 114 -6.71 -8.82 16.44
C ALA A 114 -5.30 -8.60 15.91
N GLY A 115 -4.38 -9.49 16.27
CA GLY A 115 -3.08 -9.58 15.63
C GLY A 115 -3.19 -10.38 14.34
N MET A 116 -2.79 -9.76 13.23
CA MET A 116 -2.63 -10.41 11.94
C MET A 116 -1.13 -10.57 11.66
N TRP A 117 -0.73 -11.78 11.29
CA TRP A 117 0.60 -12.06 10.77
C TRP A 117 0.51 -12.12 9.25
N PHE A 118 1.21 -11.23 8.56
CA PHE A 118 1.31 -11.29 7.10
C PHE A 118 2.15 -12.50 6.71
N GLN A 119 1.65 -13.33 5.81
CA GLN A 119 2.48 -14.40 5.27
C GLN A 119 3.65 -13.77 4.49
N ASP A 120 4.80 -14.41 4.57
CA ASP A 120 5.98 -14.09 3.78
C ASP A 120 6.15 -15.15 2.69
N LEU A 121 7.10 -14.96 1.78
CA LEU A 121 7.31 -15.85 0.64
C LEU A 121 7.57 -17.30 1.06
N PHE A 122 8.22 -17.52 2.21
CA PHE A 122 8.58 -18.86 2.70
C PHE A 122 7.43 -19.62 3.38
N ASN A 123 6.33 -18.95 3.77
CA ASN A 123 5.16 -19.58 4.39
C ASN A 123 3.85 -19.14 3.70
N TYR A 124 3.95 -18.78 2.42
CA TYR A 124 2.82 -18.41 1.60
C TYR A 124 1.97 -19.64 1.25
N ASP A 125 0.68 -19.58 1.54
CA ASP A 125 -0.27 -20.68 1.30
C ASP A 125 -1.34 -20.23 0.32
N PHE A 126 -1.33 -20.81 -0.88
CA PHE A 126 -2.29 -20.49 -1.94
C PHE A 126 -3.74 -20.78 -1.53
N ARG A 127 -4.01 -21.84 -0.77
CA ARG A 127 -5.37 -22.18 -0.34
C ARG A 127 -5.94 -21.14 0.62
N ARG A 128 -5.09 -20.53 1.44
CA ARG A 128 -5.50 -19.42 2.32
C ARG A 128 -5.79 -18.15 1.52
N THR A 129 -5.04 -17.88 0.47
CA THR A 129 -5.27 -16.74 -0.42
C THR A 129 -6.57 -16.88 -1.21
N GLU A 130 -6.87 -18.09 -1.71
CA GLU A 130 -8.11 -18.39 -2.43
C GLU A 130 -9.37 -18.22 -1.55
N MET A 131 -9.26 -18.49 -0.25
CA MET A 131 -10.36 -18.30 0.71
C MET A 131 -10.41 -16.89 1.33
N CYS A 132 -9.59 -15.94 0.89
CA CYS A 132 -9.57 -14.61 1.47
C CYS A 132 -10.85 -13.83 1.08
N ILE A 133 -11.73 -13.62 2.06
CA ILE A 133 -13.04 -12.96 1.88
C ILE A 133 -13.01 -11.43 1.97
N ILE A 134 -11.82 -10.83 2.12
CA ILE A 134 -11.68 -9.37 2.25
C ILE A 134 -11.30 -8.83 0.86
N PRO A 135 -12.22 -8.16 0.14
CA PRO A 135 -11.91 -7.59 -1.16
C PRO A 135 -11.10 -6.30 -1.01
N TYR A 136 -10.13 -6.13 -1.90
CA TYR A 136 -9.37 -4.91 -2.13
C TYR A 136 -9.66 -4.39 -3.53
N ALA A 137 -10.07 -3.14 -3.61
CA ALA A 137 -10.28 -2.48 -4.90
C ALA A 137 -8.95 -1.99 -5.46
N THR A 138 -8.70 -2.30 -6.73
CA THR A 138 -7.57 -1.79 -7.51
C THR A 138 -8.08 -1.21 -8.82
N GLN A 139 -7.21 -0.51 -9.54
CA GLN A 139 -7.52 0.05 -10.87
C GLN A 139 -7.84 -1.05 -11.91
N GLN A 140 -7.41 -2.29 -11.66
CA GLN A 140 -7.65 -3.44 -12.54
C GLN A 140 -8.88 -4.26 -12.13
N GLY A 141 -9.59 -3.86 -11.06
CA GLY A 141 -10.72 -4.58 -10.49
C GLY A 141 -10.48 -5.02 -9.05
N GLU A 142 -11.28 -5.98 -8.58
CA GLU A 142 -11.21 -6.49 -7.22
C GLU A 142 -10.21 -7.65 -7.11
N ILE A 143 -9.38 -7.60 -6.07
CA ILE A 143 -8.41 -8.62 -5.71
C ILE A 143 -8.52 -8.88 -4.21
N SER A 144 -8.27 -10.11 -3.75
CA SER A 144 -8.32 -10.39 -2.32
C SER A 144 -7.19 -9.69 -1.57
N PHE A 145 -7.43 -9.29 -0.32
CA PHE A 145 -6.44 -8.63 0.54
C PHE A 145 -5.13 -9.43 0.64
N CYS A 146 -5.24 -10.75 0.78
CA CYS A 146 -4.11 -11.66 0.86
C CYS A 146 -3.35 -11.73 -0.48
N ALA A 147 -4.04 -11.75 -1.62
CA ALA A 147 -3.36 -11.75 -2.91
C ALA A 147 -2.66 -10.41 -3.19
N TYR A 148 -3.27 -9.29 -2.78
CA TYR A 148 -2.68 -7.97 -2.98
C TYR A 148 -1.42 -7.76 -2.14
N ASN A 149 -1.52 -7.93 -0.82
CA ASN A 149 -0.47 -7.52 0.12
C ASN A 149 0.61 -8.59 0.38
N THR A 150 0.41 -9.84 -0.06
CA THR A 150 1.23 -10.98 0.38
C THR A 150 1.57 -11.90 -0.79
N GLY A 151 2.73 -12.57 -0.72
CA GLY A 151 3.14 -13.60 -1.68
C GLY A 151 3.73 -13.04 -2.98
N VAL A 152 3.04 -13.28 -4.11
CA VAL A 152 3.54 -13.10 -5.49
C VAL A 152 3.81 -11.62 -5.85
N GLY A 153 3.48 -10.67 -4.99
CA GLY A 153 3.84 -9.26 -5.17
C GLY A 153 2.90 -8.50 -6.12
N TRP A 154 1.62 -8.89 -6.21
CA TRP A 154 0.61 -8.18 -7.00
C TRP A 154 0.54 -6.68 -6.72
N ARG A 155 0.67 -6.29 -5.45
CA ARG A 155 0.82 -4.89 -5.05
C ARG A 155 1.96 -4.18 -5.79
N GLN A 156 3.14 -4.79 -5.85
CA GLN A 156 4.29 -4.17 -6.52
C GLN A 156 4.04 -4.01 -8.03
N ILE A 157 3.35 -4.97 -8.66
CA ILE A 157 3.02 -4.89 -10.08
C ILE A 157 2.05 -3.73 -10.33
N ILE A 158 0.94 -3.68 -9.58
CA ILE A 158 -0.10 -2.66 -9.74
C ILE A 158 0.44 -1.27 -9.40
N GLU A 159 1.19 -1.13 -8.30
CA GLU A 159 1.81 0.14 -7.92
C GLU A 159 2.86 0.59 -8.95
N ASN A 160 3.65 -0.32 -9.53
CA ASN A 160 4.60 0.04 -10.58
C ASN A 160 3.96 0.39 -11.92
N MET A 161 2.79 -0.19 -12.22
CA MET A 161 2.04 0.11 -13.43
C MET A 161 1.39 1.49 -13.39
N HIS A 162 0.92 1.91 -12.21
CA HIS A 162 0.17 3.16 -12.01
C HIS A 162 0.95 4.25 -11.27
N LYS A 163 2.24 4.05 -10.98
CA LYS A 163 3.07 5.13 -10.43
C LYS A 163 3.27 6.22 -11.47
N ASN A 164 3.03 7.47 -11.07
CA ASN A 164 3.22 8.63 -11.95
C ASN A 164 4.64 9.19 -11.91
N ALA A 165 5.37 8.98 -10.80
CA ALA A 165 6.75 9.38 -10.65
C ALA A 165 7.47 8.42 -9.70
N THR A 166 8.75 8.19 -9.97
CA THR A 166 9.62 7.58 -8.96
C THR A 166 9.92 8.60 -7.86
N VAL A 167 10.24 8.12 -6.65
CA VAL A 167 10.69 8.99 -5.54
C VAL A 167 11.88 9.85 -5.94
N ALA A 168 12.80 9.31 -6.78
CA ALA A 168 13.95 10.03 -7.28
C ALA A 168 13.57 11.19 -8.22
N GLU A 169 12.67 10.95 -9.18
CA GLU A 169 12.14 11.99 -10.07
C GLU A 169 11.35 13.04 -9.29
N TRP A 170 10.55 12.61 -8.32
CA TRP A 170 9.81 13.51 -7.44
C TRP A 170 10.76 14.44 -6.69
N TYR A 171 11.83 13.91 -6.08
CA TYR A 171 12.84 14.71 -5.38
C TYR A 171 13.68 15.57 -6.30
N LYS A 172 13.91 15.16 -7.55
CA LYS A 172 14.61 16.00 -8.53
C LYS A 172 13.79 17.22 -8.92
N ASN A 173 12.48 17.04 -9.11
CA ASN A 173 11.58 18.08 -9.58
C ASN A 173 11.10 19.01 -8.46
N HIS A 174 10.87 18.48 -7.26
CA HIS A 174 10.27 19.21 -6.14
C HIS A 174 11.22 19.42 -4.96
N GLY A 175 12.46 18.91 -5.05
CA GLY A 175 13.36 18.82 -3.91
C GLY A 175 12.92 17.75 -2.90
N LYS A 176 13.75 17.49 -1.90
CA LYS A 176 13.32 16.71 -0.73
C LYS A 176 12.52 17.64 0.17
N HIS A 177 11.33 17.22 0.57
CA HIS A 177 10.57 17.92 1.60
C HIS A 177 11.40 17.99 2.88
N GLU A 178 11.44 19.15 3.53
CA GLU A 178 12.10 19.28 4.81
C GLU A 178 11.42 18.35 5.83
N ILE A 179 12.22 17.66 6.64
CA ILE A 179 11.70 16.77 7.68
C ILE A 179 11.19 17.66 8.82
N TYR A 180 9.90 17.98 8.80
CA TYR A 180 9.27 18.80 9.83
C TYR A 180 8.92 17.94 11.04
N ALA A 181 9.80 17.91 12.04
CA ALA A 181 9.40 17.52 13.39
C ALA A 181 8.50 18.63 13.98
N LYS A 182 7.18 18.54 13.74
CA LYS A 182 6.15 19.39 14.37
C LYS A 182 6.49 20.89 14.38
N GLY A 183 6.80 21.45 13.21
CA GLY A 183 7.00 22.90 13.04
C GLY A 183 8.33 23.46 13.55
N LYS A 184 9.34 22.62 13.80
CA LYS A 184 10.71 23.07 14.12
C LYS A 184 11.67 22.74 12.97
N THR A 185 12.41 23.74 12.51
CA THR A 185 13.60 23.56 11.67
C THR A 185 14.63 22.81 12.50
N VAL A 186 14.87 21.53 12.18
CA VAL A 186 15.92 20.74 12.84
C VAL A 186 17.23 21.06 12.15
N ASN A 187 17.80 22.23 12.46
CA ASN A 187 19.19 22.50 12.12
C ASN A 187 20.05 21.47 12.85
N LEU A 188 20.84 20.69 12.10
CA LEU A 188 21.88 19.87 12.70
C LEU A 188 22.79 20.81 13.51
N GLN A 189 23.07 20.45 14.77
CA GLN A 189 23.91 21.27 15.64
C GLN A 189 25.33 21.46 15.05
N SER A 190 25.76 20.52 14.22
CA SER A 190 27.00 20.60 13.45
C SER A 190 26.83 19.84 12.14
N PHE A 191 27.40 20.38 11.07
CA PHE A 191 27.61 19.68 9.80
C PHE A 191 28.96 18.96 9.77
N GLU A 192 29.76 19.08 10.83
CA GLU A 192 31.00 18.36 10.97
C GLU A 192 30.70 16.88 11.17
N HIS A 193 31.25 16.06 10.28
CA HIS A 193 31.22 14.61 10.40
C HIS A 193 32.65 14.10 10.53
N SER A 194 32.84 13.08 11.36
CA SER A 194 34.10 12.34 11.44
C SER A 194 34.31 11.38 10.27
N LEU A 195 33.35 11.29 9.34
CA LEU A 195 33.45 10.46 8.14
C LEU A 195 34.58 11.00 7.25
N LYS A 196 35.71 10.32 7.28
CA LYS A 196 36.80 10.51 6.32
C LYS A 196 36.54 9.53 5.19
N ILE A 197 36.23 10.06 4.01
CA ILE A 197 36.15 9.26 2.79
C ILE A 197 37.59 8.85 2.47
N ASP A 198 37.86 7.54 2.43
CA ASP A 198 39.13 7.04 1.94
C ASP A 198 39.23 7.35 0.45
N ALA A 199 40.23 8.15 0.08
CA ALA A 199 40.42 8.61 -1.29
C ALA A 199 40.74 7.44 -2.24
N GLU A 200 41.39 6.39 -1.75
CA GLU A 200 41.69 5.20 -2.56
C GLU A 200 40.42 4.40 -2.86
N ASP A 201 39.53 4.23 -1.87
CA ASP A 201 38.26 3.54 -2.07
C ASP A 201 37.29 4.36 -2.93
N ALA A 202 37.23 5.67 -2.76
CA ALA A 202 36.40 6.55 -3.58
C ALA A 202 36.87 6.61 -5.05
N ALA A 203 38.17 6.51 -5.29
CA ALA A 203 38.76 6.47 -6.62
C ALA A 203 38.81 5.05 -7.22
N ARG A 204 38.43 4.02 -6.47
CA ARG A 204 38.46 2.62 -6.91
C ARG A 204 37.42 2.40 -8.01
N VAL A 205 37.88 2.52 -9.25
CA VAL A 205 37.09 2.12 -10.43
C VAL A 205 37.17 0.60 -10.56
N ARG A 206 36.03 -0.07 -10.62
CA ARG A 206 35.99 -1.52 -10.89
C ARG A 206 36.45 -1.75 -12.33
N HIS A 207 37.59 -2.40 -12.50
CA HIS A 207 38.04 -2.90 -13.79
C HIS A 207 37.19 -4.13 -14.16
N LEU A 208 36.34 -4.00 -15.19
CA LEU A 208 35.65 -5.14 -15.78
C LEU A 208 36.60 -5.77 -16.80
N GLU A 209 37.18 -6.93 -16.48
CA GLU A 209 38.02 -7.66 -17.43
C GLU A 209 37.19 -8.33 -18.53
N HIS A 210 35.92 -8.65 -18.26
CA HIS A 210 35.03 -9.41 -19.14
C HIS A 210 33.62 -8.80 -19.17
N ASP A 211 32.93 -8.91 -20.31
CA ASP A 211 31.55 -8.42 -20.54
C ASP A 211 30.45 -9.26 -19.84
N ILE A 212 30.82 -10.03 -18.82
CA ILE A 212 29.91 -10.93 -18.10
C ILE A 212 29.45 -10.21 -16.81
N PRO A 213 28.15 -10.20 -16.48
CA PRO A 213 27.68 -9.66 -15.21
C PRO A 213 28.29 -10.45 -14.05
N VAL A 214 28.89 -9.75 -13.07
CA VAL A 214 29.58 -10.40 -11.94
C VAL A 214 28.80 -10.22 -10.64
N THR A 215 27.82 -9.32 -10.61
CA THR A 215 26.95 -9.09 -9.45
C THR A 215 25.52 -9.51 -9.74
N ALA A 216 24.78 -9.95 -8.70
CA ALA A 216 23.36 -10.30 -8.82
C ALA A 216 22.50 -9.16 -9.38
N ALA A 217 22.87 -7.90 -9.13
CA ALA A 217 22.18 -6.73 -9.68
C ALA A 217 22.46 -6.54 -11.19
N GLU A 218 23.67 -6.83 -11.65
CA GLU A 218 24.02 -6.82 -13.08
C GLU A 218 23.35 -7.96 -13.82
N GLU A 219 23.31 -9.17 -13.24
CA GLU A 219 22.59 -10.32 -13.79
C GLU A 219 21.09 -10.04 -13.91
N ASP A 220 20.47 -9.48 -12.87
CA ASP A 220 19.06 -9.11 -12.89
C ASP A 220 18.78 -8.03 -13.94
N ARG A 221 19.66 -7.02 -14.07
CA ARG A 221 19.53 -5.99 -15.10
C ARG A 221 19.66 -6.57 -16.51
N ALA A 222 20.60 -7.49 -16.73
CA ALA A 222 20.78 -8.17 -18.00
C ALA A 222 19.58 -9.05 -18.35
N ARG A 223 19.05 -9.79 -17.37
CA ARG A 223 17.81 -10.59 -17.51
C ARG A 223 16.62 -9.72 -17.87
N ARG A 224 16.42 -8.59 -17.15
CA ARG A 224 15.34 -7.65 -17.44
C ARG A 224 15.46 -7.04 -18.84
N LYS A 225 16.67 -6.69 -19.27
CA LYS A 225 16.93 -6.18 -20.63
C LYS A 225 16.58 -7.22 -21.69
N LYS A 226 17.04 -8.47 -21.53
CA LYS A 226 16.71 -9.57 -22.45
C LYS A 226 15.19 -9.83 -22.52
N ALA A 227 14.52 -9.90 -21.37
CA ALA A 227 13.07 -10.09 -21.32
C ALA A 227 12.31 -8.97 -22.05
N TYR A 228 12.76 -7.72 -21.93
CA TYR A 228 12.17 -6.58 -22.63
C TYR A 228 12.40 -6.65 -24.15
N GLU A 229 13.60 -7.04 -24.59
CA GLU A 229 13.92 -7.25 -26.01
C GLU A 229 13.09 -8.38 -26.63
N GLU A 230 12.91 -9.49 -25.89
CA GLU A 230 12.04 -10.61 -26.30
C GLU A 230 10.58 -10.19 -26.38
N GLN A 231 10.07 -9.47 -25.36
CA GLN A 231 8.71 -8.92 -25.39
C GLN A 231 8.50 -7.97 -26.58
N ALA A 232 9.48 -7.13 -26.90
CA ALA A 232 9.41 -6.23 -28.05
C ALA A 232 9.37 -7.01 -29.38
N LYS A 233 10.19 -8.06 -29.53
CA LYS A 233 10.18 -8.94 -30.71
C LYS A 233 8.84 -9.67 -30.86
N VAL A 234 8.33 -10.26 -29.78
CA VAL A 234 7.03 -10.94 -29.79
C VAL A 234 5.90 -9.98 -30.15
N ARG A 235 5.93 -8.74 -29.61
CA ARG A 235 4.95 -7.71 -29.94
C ARG A 235 5.02 -7.29 -31.41
N ALA A 236 6.22 -7.14 -31.98
CA ALA A 236 6.39 -6.85 -33.41
C ALA A 236 5.84 -7.97 -34.30
N ILE A 237 6.14 -9.23 -33.98
CA ILE A 237 5.62 -10.40 -34.68
C ILE A 237 4.08 -10.46 -34.60
N TYR A 238 3.52 -10.17 -33.43
CA TYR A 238 2.07 -10.13 -33.22
C TYR A 238 1.41 -8.99 -34.03
N GLU A 239 2.03 -7.82 -34.07
CA GLU A 239 1.54 -6.67 -34.86
C GLU A 239 1.54 -6.95 -36.38
N GLU A 240 2.53 -7.71 -36.86
CA GLU A 240 2.64 -8.13 -38.26
C GLU A 240 1.63 -9.23 -38.60
N LEU A 241 1.60 -10.33 -37.83
CA LEU A 241 0.83 -11.52 -38.16
C LEU A 241 -0.66 -11.41 -37.82
N VAL A 242 -1.00 -10.78 -36.70
CA VAL A 242 -2.38 -10.73 -36.17
C VAL A 242 -3.05 -9.41 -36.52
N LEU A 243 -2.36 -8.28 -36.33
CA LEU A 243 -2.92 -6.95 -36.61
C LEU A 243 -2.72 -6.48 -38.06
N LYS A 244 -1.95 -7.21 -38.89
CA LYS A 244 -1.71 -6.92 -40.32
C LYS A 244 -1.34 -5.46 -40.60
N LYS A 245 -0.58 -4.83 -39.70
CA LYS A 245 -0.13 -3.45 -39.95
C LYS A 245 0.87 -3.44 -41.11
N PRO A 246 0.80 -2.46 -42.03
CA PRO A 246 1.77 -2.35 -43.10
C PRO A 246 3.15 -2.03 -42.50
N GLN A 247 4.17 -2.79 -42.89
CA GLN A 247 5.55 -2.57 -42.44
C GLN A 247 6.01 -1.15 -42.82
N PRO A 248 6.72 -0.44 -41.93
CA PRO A 248 7.25 0.88 -42.25
C PRO A 248 8.20 0.78 -43.44
N THR A 249 8.04 1.66 -44.42
CA THR A 249 8.89 1.74 -45.62
C THR A 249 10.33 2.01 -45.19
N VAL A 250 11.16 0.98 -45.21
CA VAL A 250 12.58 1.11 -44.90
C VAL A 250 13.23 1.90 -46.04
N VAL A 251 13.59 3.15 -45.79
CA VAL A 251 14.40 3.93 -46.73
C VAL A 251 15.80 3.32 -46.70
N GLN A 252 16.15 2.52 -47.70
CA GLN A 252 17.52 2.06 -47.88
C GLN A 252 18.40 3.26 -48.21
N ILE A 253 19.29 3.61 -47.29
CA ILE A 253 20.37 4.55 -47.57
C ILE A 253 21.26 3.84 -48.59
N GLY A 254 21.38 4.42 -49.79
CA GLY A 254 22.19 3.87 -50.89
C GLY A 254 23.65 3.66 -50.50
N SER A 255 24.39 2.92 -51.32
CA SER A 255 25.80 2.65 -51.08
C SER A 255 26.60 3.97 -50.99
N VAL A 256 27.75 3.98 -50.30
CA VAL A 256 28.60 5.18 -50.19
C VAL A 256 28.98 5.75 -51.58
N SER A 257 29.05 4.87 -52.58
CA SER A 257 29.21 5.20 -54.00
C SER A 257 28.04 5.97 -54.62
N ASP A 258 26.80 5.70 -54.20
CA ASP A 258 25.60 6.39 -54.67
C ASP A 258 25.46 7.77 -54.01
N ILE A 259 25.88 7.88 -52.74
CA ILE A 259 25.96 9.15 -52.02
C ILE A 259 27.01 10.06 -52.68
N ALA A 260 28.15 9.53 -53.11
CA ALA A 260 29.20 10.30 -53.79
C ALA A 260 28.79 10.83 -55.17
N LYS A 261 27.91 10.12 -55.90
CA LYS A 261 27.36 10.57 -57.20
C LYS A 261 26.32 11.69 -57.06
N ALA A 262 25.69 11.82 -55.89
CA ALA A 262 24.65 12.81 -55.62
C ALA A 262 25.20 14.18 -55.16
N VAL A 263 26.52 14.34 -55.03
CA VAL A 263 27.15 15.61 -54.63
C VAL A 263 27.55 16.42 -55.88
N PRO A 264 27.03 17.65 -56.08
CA PRO A 264 27.42 18.49 -57.22
C PRO A 264 28.89 18.91 -57.16
N ALA A 265 29.52 19.04 -58.34
CA ALA A 265 30.97 19.09 -58.60
C ALA A 265 31.78 20.26 -58.00
N ASN A 266 31.25 21.05 -57.06
CA ASN A 266 31.95 22.20 -56.48
C ASN A 266 32.61 21.97 -55.12
N PHE A 267 32.77 20.72 -54.67
CA PHE A 267 33.60 20.39 -53.51
C PHE A 267 34.92 19.76 -53.94
N ALA A 268 35.85 20.59 -54.38
CA ALA A 268 37.25 20.20 -54.56
C ALA A 268 37.92 19.97 -53.18
N ASN A 269 37.52 18.91 -52.46
CA ASN A 269 38.25 18.31 -51.33
C ASN A 269 37.61 17.01 -50.79
N ALA A 270 36.90 16.24 -51.63
CA ALA A 270 36.21 15.00 -51.20
C ALA A 270 37.14 13.77 -50.98
N GLY A 271 38.45 13.99 -50.76
CA GLY A 271 39.44 12.91 -50.63
C GLY A 271 40.32 12.98 -49.38
N LYS A 272 40.08 13.88 -48.44
CA LYS A 272 40.83 13.94 -47.17
C LYS A 272 39.94 13.54 -45.99
N PRO A 273 40.37 12.60 -45.13
CA PRO A 273 39.68 12.37 -43.86
C PRO A 273 39.65 13.67 -43.06
N VAL A 274 38.49 14.01 -42.50
CA VAL A 274 38.38 15.12 -41.54
C VAL A 274 39.18 14.73 -40.30
N THR A 275 40.37 15.31 -40.15
CA THR A 275 41.13 15.22 -38.91
C THR A 275 40.46 16.10 -37.87
N ILE A 276 39.79 15.49 -36.89
CA ILE A 276 39.33 16.18 -35.69
C ILE A 276 40.57 16.46 -34.84
N ALA A 277 40.93 17.72 -34.67
CA ALA A 277 42.00 18.13 -33.77
C ALA A 277 41.64 17.73 -32.32
N PRO A 278 42.59 17.29 -31.49
CA PRO A 278 42.32 17.03 -30.08
C PRO A 278 41.91 18.35 -29.41
N GLY A 279 40.75 18.33 -28.75
CA GLY A 279 40.22 19.49 -28.02
C GLY A 279 41.22 19.99 -26.99
N ASN A 280 41.65 21.23 -27.17
CA ASN A 280 42.56 21.93 -26.28
C ASN A 280 41.87 22.15 -24.92
N GLY A 281 42.57 21.84 -23.83
CA GLY A 281 42.07 22.02 -22.48
C GLY A 281 41.80 23.49 -22.14
N ASN A 282 40.68 23.74 -21.48
CA ASN A 282 40.51 24.62 -20.32
C ASN A 282 39.02 24.81 -20.03
N GLY A 283 38.63 24.63 -18.76
CA GLY A 283 37.29 25.01 -18.32
C GLY A 283 36.81 24.35 -17.04
N HIS A 284 37.63 24.31 -15.99
CA HIS A 284 37.09 24.36 -14.63
C HIS A 284 36.33 25.68 -14.47
N SER A 285 35.04 25.62 -14.12
CA SER A 285 34.46 26.59 -13.18
C SER A 285 33.25 26.00 -12.48
N ASN A 286 33.50 25.68 -11.21
CA ASN A 286 32.53 25.65 -10.14
C ASN A 286 32.08 27.12 -9.90
N GLY A 287 30.80 27.39 -9.65
CA GLY A 287 30.38 28.77 -9.34
C GLY A 287 28.88 29.02 -9.26
N ASN A 288 28.37 29.06 -8.04
CA ASN A 288 27.17 29.80 -7.63
C ASN A 288 27.11 31.21 -8.24
N GLY A 289 25.92 31.69 -8.59
CA GLY A 289 25.73 33.12 -8.87
C GLY A 289 24.38 33.54 -9.45
N ALA A 290 23.51 34.03 -8.56
CA ALA A 290 22.55 35.11 -8.76
C ALA A 290 21.31 34.91 -9.66
N ALA A 291 20.17 35.14 -9.02
CA ALA A 291 18.85 35.25 -9.59
C ALA A 291 18.68 36.43 -10.55
N THR A 292 17.85 36.24 -11.56
CA THR A 292 16.97 37.28 -12.10
C THR A 292 15.54 36.75 -12.09
N LYS A 293 14.70 37.44 -11.32
CA LYS A 293 13.26 37.27 -11.26
C LYS A 293 12.66 37.72 -12.59
N THR A 294 11.73 36.94 -13.11
CA THR A 294 10.67 37.47 -13.97
C THR A 294 9.36 36.97 -13.40
N ASP A 295 8.58 37.91 -12.87
CA ASP A 295 7.21 37.71 -12.44
C ASP A 295 6.34 37.35 -13.64
N GLU A 296 5.59 36.26 -13.58
CA GLU A 296 4.33 36.16 -14.31
C GLU A 296 3.27 35.46 -13.45
N LYS A 297 2.19 36.20 -13.22
CA LYS A 297 1.05 35.86 -12.37
C LYS A 297 0.16 34.80 -13.03
N ALA A 298 -0.22 33.83 -12.19
CA ALA A 298 -1.45 33.05 -12.13
C ALA A 298 -2.53 33.24 -13.22
N ALA A 299 -3.01 32.11 -13.75
CA ALA A 299 -4.44 31.84 -13.90
C ALA A 299 -4.70 30.33 -13.74
N GLU A 300 -5.21 29.99 -12.57
CA GLU A 300 -5.82 28.72 -12.22
C GLU A 300 -7.25 28.70 -12.80
N ALA A 301 -7.62 27.65 -13.52
CA ALA A 301 -9.02 27.35 -13.84
C ALA A 301 -9.26 25.85 -13.66
N VAL A 302 -9.82 25.54 -12.50
CA VAL A 302 -10.47 24.28 -12.15
C VAL A 302 -11.72 24.13 -13.01
N ALA A 303 -11.88 22.96 -13.64
CA ALA A 303 -13.19 22.49 -14.10
C ALA A 303 -13.38 21.06 -13.62
N ARG A 304 -14.22 20.93 -12.59
CA ARG A 304 -14.95 19.71 -12.26
C ARG A 304 -16.21 19.69 -13.13
N ASP A 305 -16.51 18.54 -13.69
CA ASP A 305 -17.83 17.90 -13.68
C ASP A 305 -17.60 16.38 -13.67
#